data_AF-A0A3B1C885-F1
#
_entry.id   AF-A0A3B1C885-F1
#
_cell.length_a   1.000
_cell.length_b   1.000
_cell.length_c   1.000
_cell.angle_alpha   90.00
_cell.angle_beta   90.00
_cell.angle_gamma   90.00
#
_symmetry.space_group_name_H-M   'P 1'
#
loop_
_entity.id
_entity.type
_entity.pdbx_description
1 polymer ?
#
loop_
_entity_poly.entity_id
_entity_poly.type
_entity_poly.pdbx_seq_one_letter_code
_entity_poly.pdbx_strand_id
1 'polypeptide(L)'
;MADFKVDKLTGKITIPKVDKGAALSMKLHPASEEHNKALGFPGKRVDNWQEKAIDKMGELLSKYKSLRVYMDICVRCGACADKCHYFIGTGDPNNMPVARQELMRKVYRKNFGAGRIMPNLSGSEDLTEDVLDEWWNYY
;
A
#
# COMPACT_ATOMS: atom_id res chain seq x y z
N MET A 1 -3.03 -28.03 -29.30
CA MET A 1 -2.45 -27.24 -28.20
C MET A 1 -1.47 -26.27 -28.83
N ALA A 2 -1.49 -24.99 -28.48
CA ALA A 2 -0.60 -24.02 -29.11
C ALA A 2 0.86 -24.27 -28.69
N ASP A 3 1.80 -24.25 -29.65
CA ASP A 3 3.23 -24.35 -29.38
C ASP A 3 3.75 -23.01 -28.85
N PHE A 4 3.87 -22.91 -27.53
CA PHE A 4 4.48 -21.76 -26.88
C PHE A 4 5.99 -21.99 -26.76
N LYS A 5 6.80 -21.09 -27.33
CA LYS A 5 8.23 -21.00 -26.98
C LYS A 5 8.34 -20.41 -25.58
N VAL A 6 8.69 -21.26 -24.61
CA VAL A 6 8.99 -20.85 -23.24
C VAL A 6 10.49 -20.59 -23.11
N ASP A 7 10.86 -19.41 -22.62
CA ASP A 7 12.26 -19.07 -22.37
C ASP A 7 12.87 -19.96 -21.29
N LYS A 8 14.14 -20.38 -21.49
CA LYS A 8 14.87 -21.16 -20.48
C LYS A 8 15.19 -20.28 -19.28
N LEU A 9 14.82 -20.74 -18.08
CA LEU A 9 15.18 -20.09 -16.82
C LEU A 9 16.71 -20.07 -16.67
N THR A 10 17.29 -18.87 -16.66
CA THR A 10 18.76 -18.67 -16.62
C THR A 10 19.34 -18.68 -15.21
N GLY A 11 18.49 -18.74 -14.18
CA GLY A 11 18.88 -18.64 -12.76
C GLY A 11 19.40 -17.26 -12.33
N LYS A 12 19.51 -16.30 -13.24
CA LYS A 12 19.95 -14.92 -12.93
C LYS A 12 18.73 -14.06 -12.66
N ILE A 13 18.66 -13.49 -11.46
CA ILE A 13 17.64 -12.50 -11.10
C ILE A 13 18.23 -11.11 -11.36
N THR A 14 17.67 -10.39 -12.33
CA THR A 14 18.04 -8.99 -12.57
C THR A 14 17.30 -8.11 -11.58
N ILE A 15 18.04 -7.39 -10.75
CA ILE A 15 17.46 -6.43 -9.80
C ILE A 15 17.09 -5.16 -10.58
N PRO A 16 15.81 -4.76 -10.64
CA PRO A 16 15.43 -3.52 -11.29
C PRO A 16 16.03 -2.32 -10.56
N LYS A 17 16.38 -1.27 -11.30
CA LYS A 17 16.89 -0.03 -10.70
C LYS A 17 15.77 0.69 -9.95
N VAL A 18 16.12 1.23 -8.79
CA VAL A 18 15.20 2.00 -7.95
C VAL A 18 15.42 3.48 -8.23
N ASP A 19 14.33 4.19 -8.49
CA ASP A 19 14.26 5.64 -8.59
C ASP A 19 13.23 6.17 -7.59
N LYS A 20 13.70 6.69 -6.46
CA LYS A 20 12.83 7.08 -5.36
C LYS A 20 12.08 8.36 -5.71
N GLY A 21 10.76 8.28 -5.73
CA GLY A 21 9.91 9.43 -5.93
C GLY A 21 9.65 9.78 -7.40
N ALA A 22 10.00 8.89 -8.33
CA ALA A 22 9.68 9.03 -9.75
C ALA A 22 8.16 9.26 -9.99
N ALA A 23 7.30 8.67 -9.14
CA ALA A 23 5.85 8.82 -9.24
C ALA A 23 5.27 9.98 -8.39
N LEU A 24 6.06 10.69 -7.58
CA LEU A 24 5.55 11.77 -6.71
C LEU A 24 4.98 12.96 -7.48
N SER A 25 5.44 13.18 -8.71
CA SER A 25 4.91 14.24 -9.58
C SER A 25 3.54 13.90 -10.18
N MET A 26 3.13 12.63 -10.13
CA MET A 26 1.84 12.16 -10.63
C MET A 26 0.78 12.47 -9.57
N LYS A 27 -0.21 13.29 -9.91
CA LYS A 27 -1.34 13.60 -9.02
C LYS A 27 -2.61 12.93 -9.54
N LEU A 28 -3.21 12.09 -8.71
CA LEU A 28 -4.50 11.50 -8.99
C LEU A 28 -5.62 12.50 -8.67
N HIS A 29 -6.57 12.66 -9.58
CA HIS A 29 -7.67 13.60 -9.39
C HIS A 29 -8.74 13.01 -8.45
N PRO A 30 -9.27 13.80 -7.49
CA PRO A 30 -10.37 13.35 -6.64
C PRO A 30 -11.62 13.04 -7.47
N ALA A 31 -12.30 11.97 -7.09
CA ALA A 31 -13.62 11.64 -7.64
C ALA A 31 -14.64 12.73 -7.27
N SER A 32 -15.64 12.94 -8.13
CA SER A 32 -16.73 13.89 -7.86
C SER A 32 -17.53 13.44 -6.62
N GLU A 33 -18.11 14.41 -5.91
CA GLU A 33 -18.91 14.12 -4.73
C GLU A 33 -20.12 13.22 -5.04
N GLU A 34 -20.69 13.40 -6.24
CA GLU A 34 -21.83 12.61 -6.72
C GLU A 34 -21.45 11.14 -6.88
N HIS A 35 -20.27 10.85 -7.45
CA HIS A 35 -19.77 9.47 -7.56
C HIS A 35 -19.52 8.83 -6.20
N ASN A 36 -18.91 9.57 -5.26
CA ASN A 36 -18.65 9.06 -3.92
C ASN A 36 -19.96 8.73 -3.18
N LYS A 37 -20.94 9.64 -3.20
CA LYS A 37 -22.25 9.43 -2.56
C LYS A 37 -23.00 8.23 -3.16
N ALA A 38 -22.97 8.07 -4.48
CA ALA A 38 -23.61 6.95 -5.16
C ALA A 38 -23.04 5.58 -4.73
N LEU A 39 -21.75 5.53 -4.38
CA LEU A 39 -21.07 4.32 -3.88
C LEU A 39 -21.24 4.12 -2.36
N GLY A 40 -21.94 5.02 -1.66
CA GLY A 40 -22.09 5.00 -0.21
C GLY A 40 -20.87 5.54 0.54
N PHE A 41 -19.93 6.20 -0.14
CA PHE A 41 -18.81 6.90 0.49
C PHE A 41 -19.19 8.34 0.84
N PRO A 42 -18.50 8.96 1.81
CA PRO A 42 -18.65 10.38 2.08
C PRO A 42 -18.33 11.22 0.84
N GLY A 43 -19.17 12.20 0.52
CA GLY A 43 -18.93 13.10 -0.63
C GLY A 43 -17.70 13.98 -0.45
N LYS A 44 -17.38 14.36 0.79
CA LYS A 44 -16.20 15.13 1.20
C LYS A 44 -15.53 14.47 2.40
N ARG A 45 -14.31 14.92 2.70
CA ARG A 45 -13.60 14.55 3.94
C ARG A 45 -14.48 14.93 5.14
N VAL A 46 -14.74 13.95 6.00
CA VAL A 46 -15.57 14.10 7.20
C VAL A 46 -14.75 14.70 8.34
N ASP A 47 -15.43 15.33 9.30
CA ASP A 47 -14.79 15.70 10.56
C ASP A 47 -14.27 14.45 11.27
N ASN A 48 -13.12 14.58 11.93
CA ASN A 48 -12.43 13.49 12.61
C ASN A 48 -12.13 12.30 11.68
N TRP A 49 -11.71 12.59 10.45
CA TRP A 49 -11.44 11.58 9.43
C TRP A 49 -10.38 10.56 9.86
N GLN A 50 -9.36 10.97 10.63
CA GLN A 50 -8.28 10.09 11.10
C GLN A 50 -8.84 8.97 11.99
N GLU A 51 -9.61 9.35 13.01
CA GLU A 51 -10.24 8.45 13.96
C GLU A 51 -11.20 7.51 13.24
N LYS A 52 -12.08 8.05 12.39
CA LYS A 52 -13.02 7.25 11.59
C LYS A 52 -12.32 6.27 10.65
N ALA A 53 -11.20 6.65 10.05
CA ALA A 53 -10.41 5.78 9.19
C ALA A 53 -9.75 4.64 9.98
N ILE A 54 -9.19 4.95 11.16
CA ILE A 54 -8.59 3.96 12.05
C ILE A 54 -9.66 2.99 12.57
N ASP A 55 -10.80 3.50 13.04
CA ASP A 55 -11.92 2.68 13.51
C ASP A 55 -12.41 1.74 12.41
N LYS A 56 -12.56 2.25 11.18
CA LYS A 56 -12.95 1.43 10.04
C LYS A 56 -11.91 0.36 9.71
N MET A 57 -10.62 0.68 9.79
CA MET A 57 -9.55 -0.29 9.63
C MET A 57 -9.65 -1.39 10.71
N GLY A 58 -9.92 -1.02 11.96
CA GLY A 58 -10.15 -1.96 13.06
C GLY A 58 -11.34 -2.90 12.81
N GLU A 59 -12.47 -2.37 12.33
CA GLU A 59 -13.64 -3.15 11.94
C GLU A 59 -13.27 -4.18 10.84
N LEU A 60 -12.57 -3.73 9.79
CA LEU A 60 -12.16 -4.60 8.68
C LEU A 60 -11.19 -5.69 9.12
N LEU A 61 -10.21 -5.37 9.97
CA LEU A 61 -9.25 -6.32 10.53
C LEU A 61 -9.93 -7.36 11.43
N SER A 62 -10.98 -6.95 12.16
CA SER A 62 -11.79 -7.85 12.99
C SER A 62 -12.63 -8.79 12.13
N LYS A 63 -13.28 -8.25 11.11
CA LYS A 63 -14.20 -8.97 10.21
C LYS A 63 -13.49 -9.91 9.23
N TYR A 64 -12.33 -9.52 8.70
CA TYR A 64 -11.63 -10.24 7.63
C TYR A 64 -10.27 -10.78 8.11
N LYS A 65 -10.22 -12.08 8.41
CA LYS A 65 -8.98 -12.79 8.73
C LYS A 65 -7.93 -12.63 7.62
N SER A 66 -8.35 -12.66 6.35
CA SER A 66 -7.47 -12.51 5.20
C SER A 66 -6.71 -11.17 5.23
N LEU A 67 -7.39 -10.08 5.56
CA LEU A 67 -6.76 -8.76 5.69
C LEU A 67 -5.73 -8.77 6.81
N ARG A 68 -6.09 -9.28 7.99
CA ARG A 68 -5.18 -9.37 9.14
C ARG A 68 -3.91 -10.15 8.80
N VAL A 69 -4.07 -11.34 8.21
CA VAL A 69 -2.94 -12.17 7.77
C VAL A 69 -2.10 -11.45 6.71
N TYR A 70 -2.73 -10.76 5.75
CA TYR A 70 -2.03 -10.02 4.71
C TYR A 70 -1.15 -8.89 5.25
N MET A 71 -1.58 -8.23 6.34
CA MET A 71 -0.79 -7.19 7.00
C MET A 71 0.47 -7.74 7.67
N ASP A 72 0.42 -8.96 8.21
CA ASP A 72 1.48 -9.54 9.03
C ASP A 72 2.43 -10.50 8.28
N ILE A 73 1.95 -11.20 7.25
CA ILE A 73 2.68 -12.32 6.62
C ILE A 73 3.89 -11.86 5.78
N CYS A 74 3.92 -10.61 5.35
CA CYS A 74 4.98 -10.10 4.49
C CYS A 74 6.31 -10.01 5.26
N VAL A 75 7.25 -10.89 4.92
CA VAL A 75 8.63 -10.87 5.45
C VAL A 75 9.54 -9.84 4.76
N ARG A 76 9.00 -9.02 3.86
CA ARG A 76 9.73 -7.96 3.12
C ARG A 76 10.92 -8.46 2.30
N CYS A 77 10.82 -9.67 1.74
CA CYS A 77 11.89 -10.28 0.95
C CYS A 77 12.15 -9.59 -0.40
N GLY A 78 11.23 -8.77 -0.91
CA GLY A 78 11.38 -8.10 -2.19
C GLY A 78 11.22 -9.00 -3.42
N ALA A 79 10.85 -10.28 -3.26
CA ALA A 79 10.67 -11.23 -4.37
C ALA A 79 9.58 -10.83 -5.38
N CYS A 80 8.73 -9.85 -5.04
CA CYS A 80 7.73 -9.31 -5.95
C CYS A 80 8.28 -8.21 -6.88
N ALA A 81 9.48 -7.69 -6.64
CA ALA A 81 10.01 -6.51 -7.32
C ALA A 81 10.14 -6.74 -8.83
N ASP A 82 10.86 -7.79 -9.21
CA ASP A 82 11.18 -8.09 -10.60
C ASP A 82 10.00 -8.62 -11.43
N LYS A 83 8.83 -8.80 -10.81
CA LYS A 83 7.58 -9.23 -11.46
C LYS A 83 6.54 -8.12 -11.56
N CYS A 84 6.70 -7.03 -10.82
CA CYS A 84 5.68 -6.00 -10.74
C CYS A 84 5.77 -5.03 -11.92
N HIS A 85 4.76 -5.03 -12.79
CA HIS A 85 4.71 -4.12 -13.94
C HIS A 85 4.69 -2.63 -13.53
N TYR A 86 4.05 -2.29 -12.41
CA TYR A 86 4.02 -0.90 -11.92
C TYR A 86 5.43 -0.43 -11.53
N PHE A 87 6.14 -1.22 -10.74
CA PHE A 87 7.52 -0.90 -10.34
C PHE A 87 8.49 -0.91 -11.52
N ILE A 88 8.37 -1.88 -12.44
CA ILE A 88 9.24 -1.96 -13.62
C ILE A 88 9.00 -0.76 -14.55
N GLY A 89 7.75 -0.28 -14.65
CA GLY A 89 7.40 0.86 -15.48
C GLY A 89 7.87 2.20 -14.91
N THR A 90 7.84 2.39 -13.59
CA THR A 90 8.18 3.69 -12.99
C THR A 90 9.55 3.75 -12.32
N GLY A 91 10.12 2.61 -11.91
CA GLY A 91 11.29 2.56 -11.03
C GLY A 91 11.01 2.96 -9.58
N ASP A 92 9.77 3.39 -9.27
CA ASP A 92 9.41 3.91 -7.95
C ASP A 92 9.16 2.77 -6.95
N PRO A 93 9.92 2.67 -5.85
CA PRO A 93 9.74 1.59 -4.89
C PRO A 93 8.33 1.58 -4.28
N ASN A 94 7.64 2.70 -4.16
CA ASN A 94 6.27 2.72 -3.63
C ASN A 94 5.24 2.14 -4.62
N ASN A 95 5.62 1.86 -5.87
CA ASN A 95 4.81 1.06 -6.80
C ASN A 95 5.10 -0.45 -6.71
N MET A 96 6.14 -0.86 -5.99
CA MET A 96 6.44 -2.27 -5.70
C MET A 96 5.52 -2.81 -4.58
N PRO A 97 4.98 -4.04 -4.67
CA PRO A 97 4.02 -4.56 -3.68
C PRO A 97 4.49 -4.53 -2.24
N VAL A 98 5.77 -4.79 -1.95
CA VAL A 98 6.29 -4.76 -0.57
C VAL A 98 6.23 -3.34 0.00
N ALA A 99 6.78 -2.35 -0.72
CA ALA A 99 6.90 -0.97 -0.24
C ALA A 99 5.58 -0.19 -0.35
N ARG A 100 4.79 -0.41 -1.41
CA ARG A 100 3.41 0.11 -1.52
C ARG A 100 2.57 -0.22 -0.30
N GLN A 101 2.59 -1.50 0.09
CA GLN A 101 1.84 -1.96 1.26
C GLN A 101 2.46 -1.49 2.58
N GLU A 102 3.74 -1.15 2.58
CA GLU A 102 4.39 -0.60 3.77
C GLU A 102 3.80 0.76 4.17
N LEU A 103 3.32 1.55 3.20
CA LEU A 103 2.57 2.80 3.44
C LEU A 103 1.39 2.57 4.40
N MET A 104 0.61 1.51 4.17
CA MET A 104 -0.50 1.14 5.04
C MET A 104 -0.04 0.40 6.31
N ARG A 105 0.99 -0.45 6.21
CA ARG A 105 1.46 -1.24 7.35
C ARG A 105 2.06 -0.39 8.48
N LYS A 106 2.65 0.77 8.19
CA LYS A 106 3.17 1.69 9.23
C LYS A 106 2.05 2.18 10.16
N VAL A 107 0.93 2.60 9.58
CA VAL A 107 -0.29 3.02 10.33
C VAL A 107 -0.92 1.83 11.04
N TYR A 108 -1.00 0.67 10.37
CA TYR A 108 -1.48 -0.56 11.01
C TYR A 108 -0.66 -0.96 12.24
N ARG A 109 0.68 -0.92 12.17
CA ARG A 109 1.55 -1.27 13.29
C ARG A 109 1.37 -0.33 14.48
N LYS A 110 1.16 0.97 14.22
CA LYS A 110 0.92 1.98 15.26
C LYS A 110 -0.34 1.63 16.08
N ASN A 111 -1.40 1.22 15.40
CA ASN A 111 -2.74 1.11 15.99
C ASN A 111 -3.10 -0.32 16.43
N PHE A 112 -2.66 -1.34 15.70
CA PHE A 112 -3.15 -2.73 15.84
C PHE A 112 -2.05 -3.79 16.04
N GLY A 113 -0.79 -3.46 15.75
CA GLY A 113 0.34 -4.38 15.86
C GLY A 113 1.26 -4.13 17.06
N ALA A 114 2.45 -4.73 17.02
CA ALA A 114 3.48 -4.56 18.06
C ALA A 114 3.96 -3.09 18.24
N GLY A 115 3.70 -2.23 17.25
CA GLY A 115 4.03 -0.80 17.31
C GLY A 115 3.21 0.00 18.33
N ARG A 116 2.08 -0.55 18.81
CA ARG A 116 1.34 0.01 19.95
C ARG A 116 2.15 -0.01 21.24
N ILE A 117 3.06 -0.98 21.40
CA ILE A 117 3.85 -1.21 22.62
C ILE A 117 5.26 -0.61 22.48
N MET A 118 5.83 -0.61 21.27
CA MET A 118 7.17 -0.07 21.00
C MET A 118 7.19 0.76 19.71
N PRO A 119 6.62 1.97 19.70
CA PRO A 119 6.46 2.78 18.49
C PRO A 119 7.79 3.05 17.77
N ASN A 120 8.86 3.37 18.53
CA ASN A 120 10.16 3.73 17.99
C ASN A 120 10.95 2.56 17.35
N LEU A 121 10.64 1.31 17.69
CA LEU A 121 11.32 0.14 17.15
C LEU A 121 10.56 -0.52 15.99
N SER A 122 9.26 -0.25 15.89
CA SER A 122 8.37 -0.88 14.92
C SER A 122 8.34 -0.19 13.55
N GLY A 123 8.98 0.97 13.40
CA GLY A 123 8.83 1.81 12.20
C GLY A 123 7.37 2.17 11.94
N SER A 124 6.59 2.40 13.00
CA SER A 124 5.18 2.80 12.89
C SER A 124 5.07 4.31 12.71
N GLU A 125 3.97 4.76 12.11
CA GLU A 125 3.73 6.16 11.75
C GLU A 125 2.26 6.50 12.00
N ASP A 126 1.98 7.73 12.41
CA ASP A 126 0.62 8.22 12.59
C ASP A 126 -0.05 8.49 11.23
N LEU A 127 -1.37 8.36 11.16
CA LEU A 127 -2.12 8.64 9.93
C LEU A 127 -2.26 10.15 9.74
N THR A 128 -1.21 10.82 9.25
CA THR A 128 -1.21 12.26 8.95
C THR A 128 -1.82 12.56 7.58
N GLU A 129 -2.03 13.85 7.27
CA GLU A 129 -2.45 14.25 5.92
C GLU A 129 -1.42 13.85 4.86
N ASP A 130 -0.12 14.01 5.14
CA ASP A 130 0.94 13.60 4.22
C ASP A 130 0.90 12.09 3.93
N VAL A 131 0.67 11.25 4.96
CA VAL A 131 0.53 9.80 4.78
C VAL A 131 -0.72 9.47 3.96
N LEU A 132 -1.82 10.18 4.18
CA LEU A 132 -3.04 10.00 3.39
C LEU A 132 -2.82 10.42 1.93
N ASP A 133 -2.08 11.49 1.67
CA ASP A 133 -1.73 11.95 0.32
C ASP A 133 -0.78 10.98 -0.38
N GLU A 134 0.16 10.35 0.34
CA GLU A 134 0.94 9.23 -0.20
C GLU A 134 0.01 8.07 -0.59
N TRP A 135 -0.94 7.69 0.27
CA TRP A 135 -1.88 6.63 -0.09
C TRP A 135 -2.70 7.01 -1.30
N TRP A 136 -3.14 8.27 -1.41
CA TRP A 136 -3.88 8.75 -2.55
C TRP A 136 -3.10 8.64 -3.86
N ASN A 137 -1.79 8.92 -3.84
CA ASN A 137 -0.95 8.84 -5.05
C ASN A 137 -0.58 7.40 -5.43
N TYR A 138 -0.49 6.52 -4.43
CA TYR A 138 -0.04 5.15 -4.62
C TYR A 138 -1.14 4.10 -4.55
N TYR A 139 -2.41 4.39 -4.27
CA TYR A 139 -3.51 3.40 -4.29
C TYR A 139 -4.46 3.65 -5.46
#